data_AF-A0AB72XMF6-F1
#
_entry.id   AF-A0AB72XMF6-F1
#
_cell.length_a   1.000
_cell.length_b   1.000
_cell.length_c   1.000
_cell.angle_alpha   90.00
_cell.angle_beta   90.00
_cell.angle_gamma   90.00
#
_symmetry.space_group_name_H-M   'P 1'
#
loop_
_entity.id
_entity.type
_entity.pdbx_description
1 polymer ?
#
loop_
_entity_poly.entity_id
_entity_poly.type
_entity_poly.pdbx_seq_one_letter_code
_entity_poly.pdbx_strand_id
1 'polypeptide(L)'
;MLANSREELVEVFDALDAELDRLDEVSFEVLTTPERLRSLERLECLVRRLPAMGHALINQLDAQASEEELGGTLCCALANRLRITKPDAARRIADAADLGPRRALTGEPLAPQLTATATAQRQGLIGEAHIKVIRALCRPPARRGGCVHPPGRRSRPGRQSRSI
;
A
#
# COMPACT_ATOMS: atom_id res chain seq x y z
N MET A 1 -22.36 12.23 1.39
CA MET A 1 -22.92 11.84 0.09
C MET A 1 -21.93 12.26 -0.97
N LEU A 2 -21.43 11.34 -1.79
CA LEU A 2 -20.73 11.72 -3.01
C LEU A 2 -21.39 10.91 -4.11
N ALA A 3 -22.47 11.46 -4.66
CA ALA A 3 -23.00 11.01 -5.93
C ALA A 3 -22.18 11.75 -6.99
N ASN A 4 -20.92 11.36 -7.14
CA ASN A 4 -20.06 11.96 -8.15
C ASN A 4 -20.54 11.43 -9.50
N SER A 5 -21.04 12.32 -10.34
CA SER A 5 -21.25 11.98 -11.74
C SER A 5 -19.89 11.65 -12.38
N ARG A 6 -19.91 10.96 -13.52
CA ARG A 6 -18.67 10.73 -14.27
C ARG A 6 -18.01 12.07 -14.62
N GLU A 7 -18.83 13.04 -14.98
CA GLU A 7 -18.42 14.40 -15.34
C GLU A 7 -17.72 15.08 -14.16
N GLU A 8 -18.29 15.03 -12.95
CA GLU A 8 -17.67 15.62 -11.75
C GLU A 8 -16.31 14.98 -11.43
N LEU A 9 -16.17 13.66 -11.62
CA LEU A 9 -14.86 13.01 -11.44
C LEU A 9 -13.82 13.51 -12.44
N VAL A 10 -14.19 13.68 -13.71
CA VAL A 10 -13.29 14.20 -14.74
C VAL A 10 -12.89 15.63 -14.42
N GLU A 11 -13.85 16.51 -14.11
CA GLU A 11 -13.59 17.91 -13.76
C GLU A 11 -12.62 18.06 -12.58
N VAL A 12 -12.72 17.18 -11.56
CA VAL A 12 -11.80 17.19 -10.41
C VAL A 12 -10.38 16.78 -10.81
N PHE A 13 -10.22 15.79 -11.69
CA PHE A 13 -8.90 15.42 -12.20
C PHE A 13 -8.31 16.49 -13.11
N ASP A 14 -9.10 17.05 -14.03
CA ASP A 14 -8.67 18.13 -14.93
C ASP A 14 -8.22 19.37 -14.14
N ALA A 15 -8.95 19.72 -13.06
CA ALA A 15 -8.56 20.82 -12.18
C ALA A 15 -7.26 20.53 -11.42
N LEU A 16 -7.02 19.28 -11.01
CA LEU A 16 -5.77 18.89 -10.36
C LEU A 16 -4.59 18.98 -11.34
N ASP A 17 -4.76 18.50 -12.57
CA ASP A 17 -3.74 18.58 -13.63
C ASP A 17 -3.40 20.04 -13.94
N ALA A 18 -4.40 20.92 -14.06
CA ALA A 18 -4.18 22.35 -14.28
C ALA A 18 -3.40 23.03 -13.13
N GLU A 19 -3.65 22.66 -11.87
CA GLU A 19 -2.87 23.21 -10.73
C GLU A 19 -1.44 22.66 -10.67
N LEU A 20 -1.20 21.42 -11.15
CA LEU A 20 0.14 20.88 -11.31
C LEU A 20 0.91 21.61 -12.41
N ASP A 21 0.29 21.84 -13.57
CA ASP A 21 0.88 22.61 -14.67
C ASP A 21 1.28 24.02 -14.19
N ARG A 22 0.40 24.68 -13.42
CA ARG A 22 0.71 26.00 -12.83
C ARG A 22 1.87 25.95 -11.85
N LEU A 23 2.05 24.85 -11.11
CA LEU A 23 3.16 24.68 -10.17
C LEU A 23 4.50 24.48 -10.90
N ASP A 24 4.48 23.87 -12.08
CA ASP A 24 5.68 23.73 -12.92
C ASP A 24 6.16 25.07 -13.51
N GLU A 25 5.27 26.06 -13.62
CA GLU A 25 5.60 27.40 -14.13
C GLU A 25 6.13 28.38 -13.06
N VAL A 26 6.05 28.05 -11.77
CA VAL A 26 6.51 28.97 -10.71
C VAL A 26 8.00 28.81 -10.38
N SER A 27 8.66 29.93 -10.10
CA SER A 27 10.04 29.96 -9.61
C SER A 27 10.12 30.03 -8.08
N PHE A 28 11.05 29.27 -7.49
CA PHE A 28 11.38 29.31 -6.07
C PHE A 28 12.57 30.24 -5.73
N GLU A 29 13.02 31.06 -6.69
CA GLU A 29 14.18 31.95 -6.53
C GLU A 29 13.95 33.02 -5.45
N VAL A 30 12.72 33.53 -5.37
CA VAL A 30 12.33 34.57 -4.40
C VAL A 30 12.26 34.06 -2.95
N LEU A 31 12.28 32.73 -2.75
CA LEU A 31 12.19 32.12 -1.43
C LEU A 31 13.54 32.16 -0.69
N THR A 32 13.49 32.41 0.61
CA THR A 32 14.61 32.13 1.52
C THR A 32 14.78 30.62 1.73
N THR A 33 15.93 30.18 2.26
CA THR A 33 16.15 28.75 2.57
C THR A 33 15.08 28.14 3.49
N PRO A 34 14.65 28.80 4.60
CA PRO A 34 13.56 28.28 5.41
C PRO A 34 12.23 28.17 4.66
N GLU A 35 11.94 29.09 3.74
CA GLU A 35 10.73 29.02 2.90
C GLU A 35 10.79 27.87 1.90
N ARG A 36 11.95 27.62 1.29
CA ARG A 36 12.14 26.45 0.42
C ARG A 36 11.92 25.13 1.17
N LEU A 37 12.42 25.02 2.41
CA LEU A 37 12.18 23.85 3.26
C LEU A 37 10.69 23.66 3.57
N ARG A 38 9.97 24.73 3.95
CA ARG A 38 8.51 24.68 4.16
C ARG A 38 7.75 24.28 2.89
N SER A 39 8.19 24.75 1.72
CA SER A 39 7.61 24.33 0.44
C SER A 39 7.82 22.84 0.18
N LEU A 40 9.03 22.31 0.45
CA LEU A 40 9.31 20.87 0.34
C LEU A 40 8.47 20.04 1.32
N GLU A 41 8.29 20.49 2.56
CA GLU A 41 7.40 19.83 3.53
C GLU A 41 5.94 19.78 3.04
N ARG A 42 5.47 20.87 2.41
CA ARG A 42 4.12 20.91 1.82
C ARG A 42 3.99 19.94 0.64
N LEU A 43 4.99 19.88 -0.26
CA LEU A 43 5.01 18.94 -1.38
C LEU A 43 4.99 17.49 -0.89
N GLU A 44 5.83 17.17 0.10
CA GLU A 44 5.88 15.84 0.70
C GLU A 44 4.54 15.47 1.36
N CYS A 45 3.88 16.42 2.03
CA CYS A 45 2.54 16.20 2.58
C CYS A 45 1.52 15.86 1.48
N LEU A 46 1.55 16.53 0.33
CA LEU A 46 0.69 16.21 -0.82
C LEU A 46 0.99 14.81 -1.37
N VAL A 47 2.27 14.47 -1.56
CA VAL A 47 2.71 13.15 -2.02
C VAL A 47 2.20 12.04 -1.09
N ARG A 48 2.23 12.25 0.22
CA ARG A 48 1.73 11.26 1.21
C ARG A 48 0.22 11.08 1.18
N ARG A 49 -0.53 12.12 0.81
CA ARG A 49 -2.00 12.10 0.76
C ARG A 49 -2.53 11.43 -0.50
N LEU A 50 -1.83 11.56 -1.63
CA LEU A 50 -2.29 11.05 -2.93
C LEU A 50 -2.65 9.55 -2.91
N PRO A 51 -1.83 8.63 -2.37
CA PRO A 51 -2.19 7.21 -2.30
C PRO A 51 -3.50 6.94 -1.55
N ALA A 52 -3.84 7.75 -0.53
CA ALA A 52 -5.07 7.56 0.24
C ALA A 52 -6.35 7.81 -0.57
N MET A 53 -6.26 8.57 -1.67
CA MET A 53 -7.35 8.79 -2.62
C MET A 53 -7.53 7.56 -3.52
N GLY A 54 -6.43 6.94 -3.94
CA GLY A 54 -6.43 5.76 -4.82
C GLY A 54 -6.91 4.46 -4.17
N HIS A 55 -6.87 4.34 -2.84
CA HIS A 55 -7.26 3.10 -2.14
C HIS A 55 -8.68 2.64 -2.47
N ALA A 56 -9.64 3.57 -2.62
CA ALA A 56 -11.01 3.21 -2.97
C ALA A 56 -11.11 2.63 -4.39
N LEU A 57 -10.39 3.22 -5.35
CA LEU A 57 -10.35 2.75 -6.74
C LEU A 57 -9.70 1.36 -6.83
N ILE A 58 -8.59 1.14 -6.12
CA ILE A 58 -7.92 -0.16 -6.08
C ILE A 58 -8.85 -1.22 -5.46
N ASN A 59 -9.51 -0.92 -4.34
CA ASN A 59 -10.46 -1.86 -3.72
C ASN A 59 -11.68 -2.13 -4.61
N GLN A 60 -12.15 -1.15 -5.39
CA GLN A 60 -13.23 -1.35 -6.34
C GLN A 60 -12.80 -2.24 -7.51
N LEU A 61 -11.60 -2.03 -8.05
CA LEU A 61 -11.03 -2.90 -9.09
C LEU A 61 -10.86 -4.34 -8.58
N ASP A 62 -10.33 -4.52 -7.36
CA ASP A 62 -10.17 -5.83 -6.72
C ASP A 62 -11.51 -6.56 -6.51
N ALA A 63 -12.57 -5.81 -6.21
CA ALA A 63 -13.90 -6.38 -5.95
C ALA A 63 -14.75 -6.61 -7.20
N GLN A 64 -14.53 -5.86 -8.29
CA GLN A 64 -15.46 -5.80 -9.43
C GLN A 64 -14.87 -6.30 -10.74
N ALA A 65 -13.57 -6.15 -10.96
CA ALA A 65 -12.96 -6.47 -12.24
C ALA A 65 -12.60 -7.96 -12.33
N SER A 66 -12.90 -8.59 -13.46
CA SER A 66 -12.46 -9.96 -13.72
C SER A 66 -11.02 -10.01 -14.26
N GLU A 67 -10.36 -11.17 -14.15
CA GLU A 67 -9.02 -11.34 -14.73
C GLU A 67 -9.03 -11.17 -16.26
N GLU A 68 -10.13 -11.52 -16.93
CA GLU A 68 -10.30 -11.32 -18.37
C GLU A 68 -10.35 -9.83 -18.73
N GLU A 69 -11.10 -9.02 -17.98
CA GLU A 69 -11.18 -7.57 -18.18
C GLU A 69 -9.83 -6.89 -17.93
N LEU A 70 -9.09 -7.38 -16.94
CA LEU A 70 -7.77 -6.86 -16.57
C LEU A 70 -6.63 -7.36 -17.47
N GLY A 71 -6.85 -8.46 -18.19
CA GLY A 71 -5.81 -9.17 -18.95
C GLY A 71 -4.80 -9.90 -18.07
N GLY A 72 -5.23 -10.38 -16.89
CA GLY A 72 -4.44 -11.08 -15.89
C GLY A 72 -4.78 -10.65 -14.47
N THR A 73 -3.91 -10.96 -13.51
CA THR A 73 -4.13 -10.57 -12.10
C THR A 73 -4.10 -9.05 -11.92
N LEU A 74 -4.86 -8.52 -10.96
CA LEU A 74 -4.88 -7.09 -10.62
C LEU A 74 -3.47 -6.52 -10.43
N CYS A 75 -2.59 -7.24 -9.74
CA CYS A 75 -1.20 -6.83 -9.52
C CYS A 75 -0.45 -6.62 -10.84
N CYS A 76 -0.58 -7.55 -11.79
CA CYS A 76 0.02 -7.42 -13.13
C CYS A 76 -0.61 -6.27 -13.91
N ALA A 77 -1.93 -6.12 -13.88
CA ALA A 77 -2.65 -5.06 -14.56
C ALA A 77 -2.23 -3.67 -14.06
N LEU A 78 -2.18 -3.47 -12.74
CA LEU A 78 -1.72 -2.21 -12.13
C LEU A 78 -0.25 -1.93 -12.43
N ALA A 79 0.63 -2.93 -12.32
CA ALA A 79 2.05 -2.77 -12.64
C ALA A 79 2.24 -2.27 -14.09
N ASN A 80 1.54 -2.90 -15.04
CA ASN A 80 1.64 -2.54 -16.45
C ASN A 80 1.01 -1.18 -16.76
N ARG A 81 -0.21 -0.93 -16.28
CA ARG A 81 -0.97 0.31 -16.61
C ARG A 81 -0.39 1.54 -15.94
N LEU A 82 0.03 1.41 -14.68
CA LEU A 82 0.63 2.52 -13.93
C LEU A 82 2.14 2.66 -14.15
N ARG A 83 2.76 1.75 -14.93
CA ARG A 83 4.20 1.71 -15.21
C ARG A 83 5.04 1.66 -13.93
N ILE A 84 4.63 0.81 -12.99
CA ILE A 84 5.32 0.59 -11.71
C ILE A 84 5.79 -0.85 -11.59
N THR A 85 6.68 -1.11 -10.63
CA THR A 85 7.15 -2.47 -10.38
C THR A 85 6.01 -3.35 -9.81
N LYS A 86 6.09 -4.67 -10.03
CA LYS A 86 5.14 -5.61 -9.41
C LYS A 86 5.15 -5.53 -7.88
N PRO A 87 6.30 -5.43 -7.19
CA PRO A 87 6.32 -5.20 -5.75
C PRO A 87 5.58 -3.93 -5.32
N ASP A 88 5.70 -2.83 -6.07
CA ASP A 88 4.96 -1.60 -5.77
C ASP A 88 3.46 -1.77 -5.97
N ALA A 89 3.03 -2.43 -7.05
CA ALA A 89 1.63 -2.73 -7.28
C ALA A 89 1.04 -3.59 -6.15
N ALA A 90 1.73 -4.68 -5.78
CA ALA A 90 1.32 -5.55 -4.68
C ALA A 90 1.24 -4.80 -3.34
N ARG A 91 2.20 -3.91 -3.08
CA ARG A 91 2.19 -3.04 -1.91
C ARG A 91 1.00 -2.09 -1.91
N ARG A 92 0.69 -1.43 -3.02
CA ARG A 92 -0.48 -0.54 -3.13
C ARG A 92 -1.79 -1.28 -2.92
N ILE A 93 -1.91 -2.51 -3.41
CA ILE A 93 -3.07 -3.39 -3.13
C ILE A 93 -3.18 -3.69 -1.64
N ALA A 94 -2.07 -4.05 -0.98
CA ALA A 94 -2.06 -4.30 0.46
C ALA A 94 -2.38 -3.03 1.28
N ASP A 95 -1.85 -1.87 0.88
CA ASP A 95 -2.13 -0.58 1.51
C ASP A 95 -3.62 -0.22 1.34
N ALA A 96 -4.21 -0.46 0.18
CA ALA A 96 -5.63 -0.23 -0.07
C ALA A 96 -6.52 -1.15 0.78
N ALA A 97 -6.14 -2.41 0.97
CA ALA A 97 -6.86 -3.35 1.83
C ALA A 97 -6.85 -2.95 3.32
N ASP A 98 -5.75 -2.39 3.80
CA ASP A 98 -5.58 -1.99 5.20
C ASP A 98 -6.17 -0.60 5.52
N LEU A 99 -5.98 0.35 4.59
CA LEU A 99 -6.20 1.79 4.80
C LEU A 99 -7.38 2.36 4.01
N GLY A 100 -7.87 1.62 3.01
CA GLY A 100 -9.00 2.00 2.19
C GLY A 100 -10.35 1.91 2.93
N PRO A 101 -11.39 2.56 2.38
CA PRO A 101 -12.74 2.41 2.90
C PRO A 101 -13.20 0.96 2.78
N ARG A 102 -13.95 0.48 3.78
CA ARG A 102 -14.51 -0.87 3.81
C ARG A 102 -16.03 -0.82 3.91
N ARG A 103 -16.69 -1.91 3.52
CA ARG A 103 -18.13 -2.08 3.65
C ARG A 103 -18.46 -3.44 4.27
N ALA A 104 -19.48 -3.50 5.11
CA ALA A 104 -20.06 -4.74 5.62
C ALA A 104 -20.82 -5.47 4.50
N LEU A 105 -21.18 -6.73 4.73
CA LEU A 105 -22.03 -7.51 3.80
C LEU A 105 -23.37 -6.82 3.52
N THR A 106 -23.89 -6.05 4.48
CA THR A 106 -25.11 -5.25 4.35
C THR A 106 -24.90 -3.93 3.60
N GLY A 107 -23.67 -3.61 3.18
CA GLY A 107 -23.32 -2.38 2.48
C GLY A 107 -22.92 -1.21 3.38
N GLU A 108 -23.07 -1.36 4.71
CA GLU A 108 -22.74 -0.32 5.70
C GLU A 108 -21.25 0.01 5.70
N PRO A 109 -20.86 1.30 5.78
CA PRO A 109 -19.45 1.69 5.82
C PRO A 109 -18.78 1.20 7.11
N LEU A 110 -17.60 0.60 6.96
CA LEU A 110 -16.75 0.16 8.06
C LEU A 110 -15.46 0.97 8.09
N ALA A 111 -14.94 1.21 9.29
CA ALA A 111 -13.65 1.86 9.47
C ALA A 111 -12.52 1.04 8.82
N PRO A 112 -11.44 1.67 8.32
CA PRO A 112 -10.25 0.96 7.82
C PRO A 112 -9.66 0.03 8.88
N GLN A 113 -8.96 -1.04 8.48
CA GLN A 113 -8.35 -1.99 9.42
C GLN A 113 -7.35 -1.28 10.34
N LEU A 114 -6.53 -0.40 9.77
CA LEU A 114 -5.60 0.44 10.52
C LEU A 114 -6.13 1.88 10.52
N THR A 115 -7.22 2.12 11.27
CA THR A 115 -7.95 3.40 11.25
C THR A 115 -7.05 4.61 11.54
N ALA A 116 -6.22 4.55 12.59
CA ALA A 116 -5.31 5.65 12.94
C ALA A 116 -4.28 5.93 11.84
N THR A 117 -3.73 4.87 11.24
CA THR A 117 -2.77 4.94 10.12
C THR A 117 -3.43 5.56 8.89
N ALA A 118 -4.65 5.16 8.56
CA ALA A 118 -5.41 5.70 7.44
C ALA A 118 -5.67 7.21 7.62
N THR A 119 -6.07 7.64 8.83
CA THR A 119 -6.25 9.06 9.15
C THR A 119 -4.93 9.84 9.02
N ALA A 120 -3.84 9.32 9.58
CA ALA A 120 -2.53 9.97 9.51
C ALA A 120 -2.03 10.09 8.05
N GLN A 121 -2.27 9.09 7.20
CA GLN A 121 -1.94 9.17 5.77
C GLN A 121 -2.79 10.22 5.05
N ARG A 122 -4.11 10.27 5.31
CA ARG A 122 -5.02 11.27 4.72
C ARG A 122 -4.66 12.71 5.09
N GLN A 123 -4.01 12.89 6.25
CA GLN A 123 -3.47 14.17 6.71
C GLN A 123 -2.05 14.45 6.19
N GLY A 124 -1.41 13.51 5.51
CA GLY A 124 -0.04 13.64 4.99
C GLY A 124 1.06 13.53 6.06
N LEU A 125 0.71 13.05 7.26
CA LEU A 125 1.67 12.93 8.37
C LEU A 125 2.62 11.74 8.18
N ILE A 126 2.15 10.68 7.51
CA ILE A 126 2.93 9.46 7.29
C ILE A 126 2.90 9.04 5.82
N GLY A 127 4.06 8.58 5.33
CA GLY A 127 4.23 7.95 4.03
C GLY A 127 4.41 6.43 4.09
N GLU A 128 4.74 5.86 2.94
CA GLU A 128 4.91 4.42 2.73
C GLU A 128 5.80 3.71 3.77
N ALA A 129 6.97 4.28 4.06
CA ALA A 129 7.93 3.67 4.97
C ALA A 129 7.35 3.48 6.38
N HIS A 130 6.61 4.48 6.88
CA HIS A 130 5.93 4.41 8.17
C HIS A 130 4.82 3.37 8.16
N ILE A 131 4.01 3.33 7.10
CA ILE A 131 2.92 2.35 6.95
C ILE A 131 3.48 0.93 6.99
N LYS A 132 4.60 0.67 6.28
CA LYS A 132 5.29 -0.63 6.30
C LYS A 132 5.68 -1.05 7.71
N VAL A 133 6.27 -0.14 8.50
CA VAL A 133 6.66 -0.41 9.89
C VAL A 133 5.44 -0.66 10.77
N ILE A 134 4.40 0.18 10.67
CA ILE A 134 3.17 0.04 11.46
C ILE A 134 2.49 -1.30 11.15
N ARG A 135 2.38 -1.68 9.88
CA ARG A 135 1.84 -2.98 9.46
C ARG A 135 2.61 -4.14 10.08
N ALA A 136 3.95 -4.07 10.09
CA ALA A 136 4.79 -5.09 10.68
C ALA A 136 4.59 -5.22 12.20
N LEU A 137 4.34 -4.12 12.90
CA LEU A 137 4.06 -4.11 14.35
C LEU A 137 2.65 -4.62 14.68
N CYS A 138 1.65 -4.28 13.86
CA CYS A 138 0.26 -4.70 14.08
C CYS A 138 0.00 -6.16 13.71
N ARG A 139 0.85 -6.79 12.89
CA ARG A 139 0.76 -8.21 12.59
C ARG A 139 1.41 -9.00 13.73
N PRO A 140 0.68 -9.86 14.46
CA PRO A 140 1.29 -10.68 15.51
C PRO A 140 2.40 -11.53 14.89
N PRO A 141 3.55 -11.70 15.59
CA PRO A 141 4.60 -12.57 15.08
C PRO A 141 3.98 -13.95 14.83
N ALA A 142 4.26 -14.54 13.67
CA ALA A 142 3.91 -15.93 13.42
C ALA A 142 4.45 -16.74 14.61
N ARG A 143 3.56 -17.49 15.30
CA ARG A 143 3.99 -18.41 16.35
C ARG A 143 5.10 -19.25 15.74
N ARG A 144 6.35 -19.05 16.18
CA ARG A 144 7.47 -19.88 15.75
C ARG A 144 7.05 -21.30 16.13
N GLY A 145 6.69 -22.12 15.15
CA GLY A 145 6.41 -23.53 15.37
C GLY A 145 7.62 -24.08 16.12
N GLY A 146 7.40 -24.55 17.35
CA GLY A 146 8.46 -25.10 18.17
C GLY A 146 9.19 -26.16 17.36
N CYS A 147 10.51 -26.06 17.28
CA CYS A 147 11.34 -27.08 16.66
C CYS A 147 11.09 -28.39 17.41
N VAL A 148 10.24 -29.27 16.88
CA VAL A 148 10.16 -30.66 17.32
C VAL A 148 11.45 -31.31 16.84
N HIS A 149 12.43 -31.41 17.74
CA HIS A 149 13.61 -32.22 17.51
C HIS A 149 13.15 -33.67 17.28
N PRO A 150 13.44 -34.29 16.12
CA PRO A 150 13.17 -35.71 15.96
C PRO A 150 14.05 -36.51 16.94
N PRO A 151 13.55 -37.58 17.58
CA PRO A 151 14.36 -38.38 18.49
C PRO A 151 15.51 -39.04 17.71
N GLY A 152 16.73 -38.78 18.17
CA GLY A 152 17.96 -39.29 17.57
C GLY A 152 17.97 -40.81 17.47
N ARG A 153 18.24 -41.34 16.27
CA ARG A 153 18.51 -42.76 16.06
C ARG A 153 19.83 -43.11 16.76
N ARG A 154 19.77 -43.91 17.81
CA ARG A 154 20.97 -44.53 18.41
C ARG A 154 21.58 -45.50 17.39
N SER A 155 22.75 -45.18 16.88
CA SER A 155 23.57 -46.11 16.10
C SER A 155 23.98 -47.29 16.99
N ARG A 156 23.66 -48.51 16.56
CA ARG A 156 24.14 -49.75 17.20
C ARG A 156 25.65 -49.90 16.96
N PRO A 157 26.46 -50.31 17.96
CA PRO A 157 27.87 -50.56 17.74
C PRO A 157 28.05 -51.82 16.87
N GLY A 158 28.82 -51.67 15.79
CA GLY A 158 29.18 -52.74 14.86
C GLY A 158 30.05 -53.80 15.53
N ARG A 159 29.68 -55.06 15.30
CA ARG A 159 30.38 -56.27 15.76
C ARG A 159 31.71 -56.39 14.99
N GLN A 160 32.84 -56.33 15.68
CA GLN A 160 34.15 -56.63 15.09
C GLN A 160 34.24 -58.14 14.81
N SER A 161 34.34 -58.50 13.53
CA SER A 161 34.79 -59.82 13.12
C SER A 161 36.31 -59.77 12.96
N ARG A 162 37.04 -60.48 13.84
CA ARG A 162 38.45 -60.82 13.65
C ARG A 162 38.50 -62.03 12.72
N SER A 163 39.20 -61.92 11.60
CA SER A 163 39.68 -63.06 10.82
C SER A 163 41.15 -63.28 11.11
N ILE A 164 41.52 -64.56 11.14
CA ILE A 164 42.88 -65.12 11.19
C ILE A 164 43.61 -64.79 9.89
#